data_AF-A0A0D0ALD1-F1
#
_entry.id   AF-A0A0D0ALD1-F1
#
_cell.length_a   1.000
_cell.length_b   1.000
_cell.length_c   1.000
_cell.angle_alpha   90.00
_cell.angle_beta   90.00
_cell.angle_gamma   90.00
#
_symmetry.space_group_name_H-M   'P 1'
#
loop_
_entity.id
_entity.type
_entity.pdbx_description
1 polymer ?
#
loop_
_entity_poly.entity_id
_entity_poly.type
_entity_poly.pdbx_seq_one_letter_code
_entity_poly.pdbx_strand_id
1 'polypeptide(L)'
;ESGIFIAACRHRFVLLACDMIRSGELAKYPLAIIDKLLAVYGKGGACAYDIGCAFAKTLGNSSIGTRAHQLGFRLMVGAFHGHAHNRKCQLDWHPMYIPGTGHSEGEGCEHIFSASNALARGTRHASTFHRHQTIEQHFTFWNDDKYAALSEIF
;
A
#
# COMPACT_ATOMS: atom_id res chain seq x y z
N GLU A 1 -16.29 7.76 8.50
CA GLU A 1 -14.92 7.67 7.97
C GLU A 1 -14.61 8.85 7.06
N SER A 2 -13.35 9.16 6.79
CA SER A 2 -12.90 10.17 5.81
C SER A 2 -12.25 9.56 4.57
N GLY A 3 -11.96 8.26 4.57
CA GLY A 3 -11.38 7.53 3.45
C GLY A 3 -10.92 6.14 3.86
N ILE A 4 -10.16 5.48 2.99
CA ILE A 4 -9.55 4.17 3.25
C ILE A 4 -8.04 4.25 3.00
N PHE A 5 -7.27 3.47 3.74
CA PHE A 5 -5.85 3.26 3.51
C PHE A 5 -5.66 1.76 3.21
N ILE A 6 -4.96 1.43 2.12
CA ILE A 6 -4.81 0.04 1.68
C ILE A 6 -3.34 -0.35 1.52
N ALA A 7 -3.09 -1.65 1.50
CA ALA A 7 -1.86 -2.22 0.97
C ALA A 7 -2.20 -3.27 -0.07
N ALA A 8 -1.44 -3.26 -1.16
CA ALA A 8 -1.55 -4.24 -2.23
C ALA A 8 -0.21 -4.95 -2.48
N CYS A 9 -0.27 -6.17 -3.01
CA CYS A 9 0.92 -6.88 -3.45
C CYS A 9 1.37 -6.40 -4.84
N ARG A 10 2.54 -6.84 -5.31
CA ARG A 10 3.06 -6.55 -6.66
C ARG A 10 2.13 -7.02 -7.81
N HIS A 11 1.25 -7.97 -7.54
CA HIS A 11 0.24 -8.46 -8.49
C HIS A 11 -1.09 -7.68 -8.38
N ARG A 12 -1.09 -6.57 -7.62
CA ARG A 12 -2.24 -5.67 -7.40
C ARG A 12 -3.42 -6.30 -6.68
N PHE A 13 -3.21 -7.35 -5.87
CA PHE A 13 -4.24 -7.82 -4.93
C PHE A 13 -4.26 -6.91 -3.72
N VAL A 14 -5.46 -6.48 -3.30
CA VAL A 14 -5.65 -5.82 -2.01
C VAL A 14 -5.39 -6.85 -0.90
N LEU A 15 -4.38 -6.60 -0.08
CA LEU A 15 -3.98 -7.45 1.04
C LEU A 15 -4.61 -6.98 2.35
N LEU A 16 -4.65 -5.67 2.57
CA LEU A 16 -5.15 -5.02 3.77
C LEU A 16 -5.86 -3.74 3.38
N ALA A 17 -6.94 -3.43 4.10
CA ALA A 17 -7.62 -2.14 4.05
C ALA A 17 -7.99 -1.73 5.47
N CYS A 18 -7.91 -0.45 5.78
CA CYS A 18 -8.42 0.11 7.02
C CYS A 18 -9.06 1.48 6.78
N ASP A 19 -10.08 1.78 7.59
CA ASP A 19 -10.74 3.07 7.51
C ASP A 19 -9.91 4.18 8.14
N MET A 20 -9.88 5.32 7.46
CA MET A 20 -9.42 6.55 8.06
C MET A 20 -10.54 7.12 8.93
N ILE A 21 -10.36 7.05 10.25
CA ILE A 21 -11.35 7.50 11.23
C ILE A 21 -11.02 8.91 11.69
N ARG A 22 -11.89 9.86 11.31
CA ARG A 22 -11.87 11.26 11.76
C ARG A 22 -10.52 11.97 11.50
N SER A 23 -9.80 11.58 10.45
CA SER A 23 -8.51 12.18 10.08
C SER A 23 -8.26 12.06 8.58
N GLY A 24 -7.34 12.87 8.04
CA GLY A 24 -6.69 12.51 6.78
C GLY A 24 -5.75 11.32 6.96
N GLU A 25 -4.88 11.13 5.98
CA GLU A 25 -3.79 10.17 6.06
C GLU A 25 -2.79 10.58 7.15
N LEU A 26 -2.72 9.79 8.22
CA LEU A 26 -1.78 9.97 9.32
C LEU A 26 -0.87 8.76 9.40
N ALA A 27 0.34 8.95 9.94
CA ALA A 27 1.36 7.90 10.06
C ALA A 27 0.87 6.60 10.75
N LYS A 28 -0.17 6.67 11.59
CA LYS A 28 -0.74 5.48 12.26
C LYS A 28 -1.25 4.42 11.27
N TYR A 29 -1.76 4.80 10.10
CA TYR A 29 -2.30 3.84 9.13
C TYR A 29 -1.19 3.03 8.42
N PRO A 30 -0.18 3.65 7.78
CA PRO A 30 0.95 2.90 7.23
C PRO A 30 1.72 2.14 8.31
N LEU A 31 1.86 2.67 9.54
CA LEU A 31 2.48 1.91 10.63
C LEU A 31 1.69 0.64 10.98
N ALA A 32 0.36 0.73 11.14
CA ALA A 32 -0.48 -0.43 11.44
C ALA A 32 -0.47 -1.47 10.31
N ILE A 33 -0.51 -1.02 9.06
CA ILE A 33 -0.39 -1.90 7.89
C ILE A 33 0.96 -2.61 7.89
N ILE A 34 2.07 -1.87 8.02
CA ILE A 34 3.41 -2.47 8.02
C ILE A 34 3.53 -3.46 9.18
N ASP A 35 3.04 -3.13 10.38
CA ASP A 35 3.03 -4.05 11.51
C ASP A 35 2.31 -5.36 11.19
N LYS A 36 1.15 -5.28 10.54
CA LYS A 36 0.43 -6.49 10.12
C LYS A 36 1.20 -7.28 9.06
N LEU A 37 1.78 -6.61 8.07
CA LEU A 37 2.57 -7.26 7.02
C LEU A 37 3.82 -7.95 7.57
N LEU A 38 4.55 -7.30 8.49
CA LEU A 38 5.71 -7.89 9.17
C LEU A 38 5.34 -9.14 9.97
N ALA A 39 4.18 -9.13 10.63
CA ALA A 39 3.70 -10.27 11.40
C ALA A 39 3.31 -11.47 10.52
N VAL A 40 2.81 -11.22 9.30
CA VAL A 40 2.35 -12.27 8.37
C VAL A 40 3.47 -12.81 7.51
N TYR A 41 4.30 -11.94 6.92
CA TYR A 41 5.29 -12.31 5.90
C TYR A 41 6.72 -12.43 6.44
N GLY A 42 7.04 -11.82 7.58
CA GLY A 42 8.35 -11.95 8.20
C GLY A 42 9.47 -11.21 7.46
N LYS A 43 10.56 -11.93 7.15
CA LYS A 43 11.85 -11.33 6.72
C LYS A 43 11.86 -10.91 5.25
N GLY A 44 12.59 -9.84 4.95
CA GLY A 44 12.93 -9.43 3.57
C GLY A 44 11.77 -8.78 2.81
N GLY A 45 10.72 -8.34 3.51
CA GLY A 45 9.59 -7.63 2.89
C GLY A 45 9.94 -6.20 2.47
N ALA A 46 9.24 -5.68 1.46
CA ALA A 46 9.34 -4.30 1.05
C ALA A 46 7.98 -3.69 0.68
N CYS A 47 7.81 -2.39 0.89
CA CYS A 47 6.61 -1.64 0.48
C CYS A 47 6.98 -0.34 -0.23
N ALA A 48 6.30 -0.06 -1.34
CA ALA A 48 6.30 1.26 -1.94
C ALA A 48 5.34 2.19 -1.18
N TYR A 49 5.73 3.45 -1.08
CA TYR A 49 4.90 4.53 -0.55
C TYR A 49 5.45 5.84 -1.10
N ASP A 50 4.59 6.76 -1.55
CA ASP A 50 5.00 8.03 -2.19
C ASP A 50 6.03 8.79 -1.37
N ILE A 51 5.81 8.84 -0.05
CA ILE A 51 6.69 9.50 0.90
C ILE A 51 7.62 8.51 1.61
N GLY A 52 7.86 7.31 1.06
CA GLY A 52 8.61 6.22 1.68
C GLY A 52 9.98 6.62 2.20
N CYS A 53 10.69 7.50 1.48
CA CYS A 53 11.98 8.05 1.89
C CYS A 53 11.90 8.90 3.17
N ALA A 54 10.87 9.72 3.31
CA ALA A 54 10.65 10.55 4.49
C ALA A 54 10.07 9.70 5.63
N PHE A 55 9.13 8.82 5.29
CA PHE A 55 8.44 7.94 6.23
C PHE A 55 9.36 6.91 6.89
N ALA A 56 10.48 6.55 6.26
CA ALA A 56 11.47 5.66 6.87
C ALA A 56 11.99 6.17 8.23
N LYS A 57 12.12 7.50 8.39
CA LYS A 57 12.46 8.09 9.70
C LYS A 57 11.34 7.87 10.72
N THR A 58 10.09 8.04 10.31
CA THR A 58 8.92 7.78 11.16
C THR A 58 8.84 6.31 11.56
N LEU A 59 9.05 5.38 10.61
CA LEU A 59 9.07 3.95 10.87
C LEU A 59 10.19 3.59 11.87
N GLY A 60 11.41 4.08 11.64
CA GLY A 60 12.55 3.80 12.51
C GLY A 60 12.36 4.29 13.96
N ASN A 61 11.65 5.40 14.15
CA ASN A 61 11.36 5.98 15.47
C ASN A 61 10.06 5.47 16.10
N SER A 62 9.31 4.60 15.43
CA SER A 62 8.05 4.06 15.93
C SER A 62 8.26 2.86 16.86
N SER A 63 7.20 2.42 17.55
CA SER A 63 7.21 1.20 18.37
C SER A 63 7.54 -0.07 17.59
N ILE A 64 7.43 -0.06 16.25
CA ILE A 64 7.70 -1.21 15.38
C ILE A 64 9.05 -1.11 14.66
N GLY A 65 9.81 -0.02 14.85
CA GLY A 65 11.05 0.26 14.14
C GLY A 65 12.12 -0.82 14.32
N THR A 66 12.33 -1.28 15.56
CA THR A 66 13.27 -2.38 15.87
C THR A 66 12.91 -3.66 15.14
N ARG A 67 11.61 -4.01 15.11
CA ARG A 67 11.12 -5.23 14.45
C ARG A 67 11.28 -5.11 12.93
N ALA A 68 10.92 -3.97 12.35
CA ALA A 68 11.11 -3.71 10.93
C ALA A 68 12.59 -3.85 10.53
N HIS A 69 13.50 -3.30 11.32
CA HIS A 69 14.95 -3.42 11.09
C HIS A 69 15.43 -4.88 11.20
N GLN A 70 15.05 -5.62 12.25
CA GLN A 70 15.43 -7.02 12.43
C GLN A 70 14.93 -7.95 11.33
N LEU A 71 13.75 -7.65 10.78
CA LEU A 71 13.18 -8.37 9.64
C LEU A 71 13.76 -7.92 8.29
N GLY A 72 14.65 -6.92 8.27
CA GLY A 72 15.23 -6.40 7.04
C GLY A 72 14.19 -5.75 6.12
N PHE A 73 13.16 -5.13 6.70
CA PHE A 73 12.09 -4.48 5.95
C PHE A 73 12.58 -3.22 5.25
N ARG A 74 12.20 -3.06 3.98
CA ARG A 74 12.65 -1.95 3.12
C ARG A 74 11.47 -1.16 2.58
N LEU A 75 11.44 0.15 2.83
CA LEU A 75 10.53 1.06 2.11
C LEU A 75 11.11 1.43 0.75
N MET A 76 10.27 1.78 -0.21
CA MET A 76 10.68 2.37 -1.50
C MET A 76 9.70 3.47 -1.89
N VAL A 77 10.07 4.28 -2.87
CA VAL A 77 9.16 5.26 -3.49
C VAL A 77 8.68 4.67 -4.80
N GLY A 78 7.38 4.81 -5.14
CA GLY A 78 6.85 4.38 -6.43
C GLY A 78 7.65 4.96 -7.60
N ALA A 79 7.80 4.22 -8.68
CA ALA A 79 8.66 4.62 -9.81
C ALA A 79 8.19 5.92 -10.45
N PHE A 80 6.87 6.15 -10.53
CA PHE A 80 6.32 7.39 -11.07
C PHE A 80 6.61 8.56 -10.13
N HIS A 81 6.33 8.39 -8.84
CA HIS A 81 6.58 9.41 -7.82
C HIS A 81 8.07 9.69 -7.62
N GLY A 82 8.93 8.68 -7.78
CA GLY A 82 10.37 8.76 -7.56
C GLY A 82 11.05 9.82 -8.42
N HIS A 83 10.57 10.05 -9.65
CA HIS A 83 11.10 11.08 -10.54
C HIS A 83 10.89 12.52 -10.01
N ALA A 84 9.89 12.74 -9.15
CA ALA A 84 9.67 14.04 -8.50
C ALA A 84 10.63 14.28 -7.31
N HIS A 85 11.38 13.28 -6.88
CA HIS A 85 12.31 13.39 -5.76
C HIS A 85 13.71 13.80 -6.24
N ASN A 86 14.53 14.36 -5.34
CA ASN A 86 15.91 14.70 -5.68
C ASN A 86 16.74 13.47 -6.08
N ARG A 87 17.85 13.70 -6.81
CA ARG A 87 18.69 12.62 -7.36
C ARG A 87 19.17 11.63 -6.31
N LYS A 88 19.55 12.09 -5.12
CA LYS A 88 20.00 11.20 -4.03
C LYS A 88 18.86 10.26 -3.60
N CYS A 89 17.67 10.81 -3.42
CA CYS A 89 16.50 10.01 -3.10
C CYS A 89 16.18 8.98 -4.19
N GLN A 90 16.29 9.35 -5.47
CA GLN A 90 16.09 8.41 -6.57
C GLN A 90 17.08 7.24 -6.51
N LEU A 91 18.38 7.52 -6.29
CA LEU A 91 19.40 6.48 -6.22
C LEU A 91 19.18 5.52 -5.05
N ASP A 92 18.76 6.04 -3.90
CA ASP A 92 18.61 5.24 -2.69
C ASP A 92 17.25 4.50 -2.62
N TRP A 93 16.16 5.08 -3.14
CA TRP A 93 14.77 4.65 -2.86
C TRP A 93 13.96 4.20 -4.07
N HIS A 94 14.46 4.38 -5.29
CA HIS A 94 13.72 3.95 -6.48
C HIS A 94 13.74 2.41 -6.61
N PRO A 95 12.63 1.76 -7.01
CA PRO A 95 12.51 0.29 -6.96
C PRO A 95 13.58 -0.41 -7.80
N MET A 96 13.96 0.16 -8.94
CA MET A 96 15.00 -0.36 -9.84
C MET A 96 16.39 -0.51 -9.18
N TYR A 97 16.70 0.27 -8.15
CA TYR A 97 17.98 0.21 -7.44
C TYR A 97 17.91 -0.59 -6.14
N ILE A 98 16.76 -1.18 -5.81
CA ILE A 98 16.56 -1.99 -4.60
C ILE A 98 16.50 -3.47 -4.99
N PRO A 99 17.45 -4.30 -4.55
CA PRO A 99 17.42 -5.73 -4.83
C PRO A 99 16.13 -6.40 -4.32
N GLY A 100 15.59 -7.33 -5.12
CA GLY A 100 14.39 -8.11 -4.76
C GLY A 100 13.05 -7.50 -5.20
N THR A 101 13.02 -6.27 -5.70
CA THR A 101 11.79 -5.61 -6.19
C THR A 101 11.37 -6.09 -7.58
N GLY A 102 12.30 -6.64 -8.37
CA GLY A 102 12.07 -7.03 -9.77
C GLY A 102 11.70 -5.82 -10.63
N HIS A 103 10.76 -6.00 -11.56
CA HIS A 103 10.20 -4.91 -12.39
C HIS A 103 8.96 -4.26 -11.76
N SER A 104 8.87 -4.25 -10.42
CA SER A 104 7.73 -3.64 -9.75
C SER A 104 7.79 -2.11 -9.87
N GLU A 105 6.71 -1.51 -10.35
CA GLU A 105 6.56 -0.05 -10.40
C GLU A 105 6.27 0.56 -9.03
N GLY A 106 5.67 -0.18 -8.10
CA GLY A 106 5.31 0.34 -6.78
C GLY A 106 4.03 1.21 -6.76
N GLU A 107 3.31 1.26 -7.87
CA GLU A 107 2.10 2.10 -8.10
C GLU A 107 0.79 1.29 -8.01
N GLY A 108 0.82 0.14 -7.33
CA GLY A 108 -0.32 -0.79 -7.30
C GLY A 108 -1.58 -0.21 -6.66
N CYS A 109 -1.41 0.64 -5.64
CA CYS A 109 -2.51 1.24 -4.90
C CYS A 109 -3.26 2.26 -5.75
N GLU A 110 -2.56 2.98 -6.63
CA GLU A 110 -3.04 4.06 -7.48
C GLU A 110 -4.01 3.49 -8.53
N HIS A 111 -3.70 2.32 -9.10
CA HIS A 111 -4.60 1.58 -9.99
C HIS A 111 -5.88 1.14 -9.27
N ILE A 112 -5.75 0.66 -8.03
CA ILE A 112 -6.89 0.21 -7.21
C ILE A 112 -7.77 1.41 -6.83
N PHE A 113 -7.16 2.52 -6.40
CA PHE A 113 -7.87 3.74 -6.05
C PHE A 113 -8.61 4.31 -7.26
N SER A 114 -7.97 4.31 -8.44
CA SER A 114 -8.60 4.71 -9.70
C SER A 114 -9.88 3.93 -9.98
N ALA A 115 -9.86 2.60 -9.85
CA ALA A 115 -11.04 1.76 -10.03
C ALA A 115 -12.11 1.99 -8.95
N SER A 116 -11.69 2.20 -7.70
CA SER A 116 -12.59 2.41 -6.56
C SER A 116 -13.40 3.72 -6.64
N ASN A 117 -13.00 4.67 -7.49
CA ASN A 117 -13.75 5.90 -7.74
C ASN A 117 -15.21 5.63 -8.18
N ALA A 118 -15.48 4.49 -8.81
CA ALA A 118 -16.83 4.06 -9.16
C ALA A 118 -17.78 3.98 -7.95
N LEU A 119 -17.23 3.72 -6.75
CA LEU A 119 -18.00 3.61 -5.52
C LEU A 119 -18.37 4.97 -4.91
N ALA A 120 -17.70 6.06 -5.30
CA ALA A 120 -17.79 7.34 -4.60
C ALA A 120 -19.21 7.91 -4.55
N ARG A 121 -20.00 7.72 -5.62
CA ARG A 121 -21.38 8.21 -5.68
C ARG A 121 -22.31 7.45 -4.73
N GLY A 122 -22.16 6.12 -4.65
CA GLY A 122 -23.00 5.27 -3.81
C GLY A 122 -22.63 5.31 -2.33
N THR A 123 -21.33 5.43 -2.03
CA THR A 123 -20.83 5.38 -0.64
C THR A 123 -20.89 6.71 0.10
N ARG A 124 -21.00 7.84 -0.61
CA ARG A 124 -21.00 9.20 -0.01
C ARG A 124 -22.10 9.41 1.03
N HIS A 125 -23.27 8.84 0.81
CA HIS A 125 -24.45 8.99 1.68
C HIS A 125 -24.89 7.68 2.32
N ALA A 126 -24.09 6.61 2.15
CA ALA A 126 -24.36 5.32 2.76
C ALA A 126 -24.13 5.38 4.27
N SER A 127 -24.85 4.53 5.02
CA SER A 127 -24.48 4.23 6.40
C SER A 127 -23.10 3.55 6.43
N THR A 128 -22.40 3.63 7.56
CA THR A 128 -21.09 2.96 7.75
C THR A 128 -21.15 1.48 7.35
N PHE A 129 -22.21 0.77 7.73
CA PHE A 129 -22.39 -0.63 7.37
C PHE A 129 -22.44 -0.85 5.84
N HIS A 130 -23.33 -0.15 5.13
CA HIS A 130 -23.47 -0.31 3.68
C HIS A 130 -22.24 0.17 2.92
N ARG A 131 -21.56 1.22 3.43
CA ARG A 131 -20.29 1.67 2.89
C ARG A 131 -19.24 0.55 2.97
N HIS A 132 -19.07 -0.08 4.14
CA HIS A 132 -18.11 -1.17 4.32
C HIS A 132 -18.43 -2.35 3.41
N GLN A 133 -19.69 -2.79 3.40
CA GLN A 133 -20.14 -3.88 2.53
C GLN A 133 -19.83 -3.59 1.04
N THR A 134 -20.10 -2.38 0.58
CA THR A 134 -19.85 -1.98 -0.82
C THR A 134 -18.35 -1.99 -1.16
N ILE A 135 -17.51 -1.47 -0.27
CA ILE A 135 -16.05 -1.44 -0.46
C ILE A 135 -15.48 -2.87 -0.44
N GLU A 136 -15.92 -3.70 0.51
CA GLU A 136 -15.51 -5.10 0.63
C GLU A 136 -15.87 -5.91 -0.62
N GLN A 137 -17.11 -5.78 -1.10
CA GLN A 137 -17.56 -6.44 -2.34
C GLN A 137 -16.72 -6.01 -3.54
N HIS A 138 -16.44 -4.71 -3.67
CA HIS A 138 -15.63 -4.19 -4.77
C HIS A 138 -14.19 -4.75 -4.75
N PHE A 139 -13.53 -4.76 -3.60
CA PHE A 139 -12.16 -5.29 -3.50
C PHE A 139 -12.09 -6.81 -3.57
N THR A 140 -13.14 -7.52 -3.13
CA THR A 140 -13.25 -8.97 -3.34
C THR A 140 -13.31 -9.27 -4.82
N PHE A 141 -14.22 -8.61 -5.55
CA PHE A 141 -14.35 -8.77 -7.00
C PHE A 141 -13.06 -8.38 -7.74
N TRP A 142 -12.43 -7.26 -7.36
CA TRP A 142 -11.14 -6.86 -7.91
C TRP A 142 -10.07 -7.95 -7.73
N ASN A 143 -9.99 -8.57 -6.54
CA ASN A 143 -9.05 -9.64 -6.28
C ASN A 143 -9.37 -10.90 -7.09
N ASP A 144 -10.65 -11.25 -7.26
CA ASP A 144 -11.08 -12.37 -8.10
C ASP A 144 -10.68 -12.15 -9.57
N ASP A 145 -10.88 -10.93 -10.10
CA ASP A 145 -10.43 -10.55 -11.44
C ASP A 145 -8.92 -10.65 -11.59
N LYS A 146 -8.14 -10.18 -10.59
CA LYS A 146 -6.68 -10.33 -10.60
C LYS A 146 -6.27 -11.80 -10.55
N TYR A 147 -6.99 -12.63 -9.81
CA TYR A 147 -6.72 -14.07 -9.73
C TYR A 147 -6.97 -14.76 -11.07
N ALA A 148 -8.10 -14.48 -11.71
CA ALA A 148 -8.42 -15.00 -13.04
C ALA A 148 -7.34 -14.58 -14.06
N ALA A 149 -6.96 -13.30 -14.07
CA ALA A 149 -5.94 -12.77 -14.98
C ALA A 149 -4.53 -13.35 -14.75
N LEU A 150 -4.19 -13.81 -13.54
CA LEU A 150 -2.92 -14.48 -13.31
C LEU A 150 -2.80 -15.82 -14.07
N SER A 151 -3.94 -16.48 -14.32
CA SER A 151 -3.97 -17.77 -15.00
C SER A 151 -3.84 -17.68 -16.53
N GLU A 152 -4.05 -16.49 -17.10
CA GLU A 152 -3.99 -16.25 -18.55
C GLU A 152 -2.59 -15.85 -19.06
N ILE A 153 -1.60 -15.72 -18.16
CA ILE A 153 -0.21 -15.32 -18.49
C ILE A 153 0.68 -16.56 -18.78
N PHE A 154 0.08 -17.74 -18.99
CA PHE A 154 0.76 -18.94 -19.51
C PHE A 154 0.03 -19.54 -20.70
#